data_AF-A0A933HNC1-F1
#
_entry.id   AF-A0A933HNC1-F1
#
_cell.length_a   1.000
_cell.length_b   1.000
_cell.length_c   1.000
_cell.angle_alpha   90.00
_cell.angle_beta   90.00
_cell.angle_gamma   90.00
#
_symmetry.space_group_name_H-M   'P 1'
#
loop_
_entity.id
_entity.type
_entity.pdbx_description
1 polymer ?
#
loop_
_entity_poly.entity_id
_entity_poly.type
_entity_poly.pdbx_seq_one_letter_code
_entity_poly.pdbx_strand_id
1 'polypeptide(L)'
;MTSEEFERVIADTLTDLPPRFQERLDNVAIVVEEWPDAATLEQAGVSRRDELLGFYHGIPLTARTQDYGMVLPDKISIFQQ
;
A
#
# COMPACT_ATOMS: atom_id res chain seq x y z
N MET A 1 -19.79 -2.28 -5.11
CA MET A 1 -19.06 -3.30 -4.34
C MET A 1 -19.00 -2.79 -2.92
N THR A 2 -19.31 -3.64 -1.94
CA THR A 2 -19.14 -3.28 -0.53
C THR A 2 -17.66 -3.34 -0.15
N SER A 3 -17.27 -2.71 0.96
CA SER A 3 -15.89 -2.78 1.45
C SER A 3 -15.44 -4.24 1.66
N GLU A 4 -16.33 -5.09 2.19
CA GLU A 4 -16.05 -6.52 2.42
C GLU A 4 -15.83 -7.30 1.12
N GLU A 5 -16.60 -6.99 0.07
CA GLU A 5 -16.41 -7.60 -1.25
C GLU A 5 -15.08 -7.19 -1.86
N PHE A 6 -14.70 -5.92 -1.71
CA PHE A 6 -13.42 -5.41 -2.22
C PHE A 6 -12.22 -5.99 -1.49
N GLU A 7 -12.28 -6.05 -0.15
CA GLU A 7 -11.25 -6.70 0.68
C GLU A 7 -11.06 -8.16 0.30
N ARG A 8 -12.15 -8.89 0.02
CA ARG A 8 -12.07 -10.29 -0.47
C ARG A 8 -11.34 -10.37 -1.80
N VAL A 9 -11.69 -9.52 -2.77
CA VAL A 9 -11.02 -9.49 -4.09
C VAL A 9 -9.52 -9.19 -3.92
N ILE A 10 -9.15 -8.28 -3.02
CA ILE A 10 -7.75 -8.00 -2.72
C ILE A 10 -7.06 -9.23 -2.13
N ALA A 11 -7.66 -9.87 -1.12
CA ALA A 11 -7.08 -11.05 -0.48
C ALA A 11 -6.86 -12.20 -1.47
N ASP A 12 -7.84 -12.47 -2.34
CA ASP A 12 -7.73 -13.47 -3.40
C ASP A 12 -6.60 -13.10 -4.38
N THR A 13 -6.55 -11.83 -4.80
CA THR A 13 -5.48 -11.32 -5.70
C THR A 13 -4.10 -11.48 -5.09
N LEU A 14 -3.94 -11.19 -3.79
CA LEU A 14 -2.66 -11.34 -3.09
C LEU A 14 -2.21 -12.79 -3.01
N THR A 15 -3.17 -13.71 -2.81
CA THR A 15 -2.91 -15.16 -2.79
C THR A 15 -2.47 -15.67 -4.17
N ASP A 16 -3.01 -15.10 -5.24
CA ASP A 16 -2.73 -15.47 -6.63
C ASP A 16 -1.49 -14.77 -7.22
N LEU A 17 -0.84 -13.86 -6.48
CA LEU A 17 0.36 -13.19 -6.96
C LEU A 17 1.49 -14.18 -7.24
N PRO A 18 2.29 -13.99 -8.31
CA PRO A 18 3.47 -14.81 -8.55
C PRO A 18 4.42 -14.81 -7.33
N PRO A 19 5.08 -15.94 -7.00
CA PRO A 19 5.90 -16.08 -5.78
C PRO A 19 6.94 -14.97 -5.58
N ARG A 20 7.58 -14.53 -6.68
CA ARG A 20 8.56 -13.43 -6.69
C ARG A 20 8.04 -12.09 -6.14
N PHE A 21 6.73 -11.88 -6.14
CA PHE A 21 6.09 -10.69 -5.58
C PHE A 21 5.62 -10.93 -4.15
N GLN A 22 5.11 -12.13 -3.84
CA GLN A 22 4.73 -12.51 -2.47
C GLN A 22 5.91 -12.38 -1.50
N GLU A 23 7.10 -12.83 -1.91
CA GLU A 23 8.35 -12.69 -1.14
C GLU A 23 8.71 -11.23 -0.83
N ARG A 24 8.28 -10.28 -1.67
CA ARG A 24 8.56 -8.84 -1.49
C ARG A 24 7.51 -8.13 -0.63
N LEU A 25 6.39 -8.79 -0.36
CA LEU A 25 5.36 -8.31 0.54
C LEU A 25 5.62 -8.76 1.98
N ASP A 26 6.66 -9.57 2.23
CA ASP A 26 7.10 -9.91 3.58
C ASP A 26 7.48 -8.60 4.31
N ASN A 27 6.77 -8.32 5.42
CA ASN A 27 6.83 -7.06 6.17
C ASN A 27 6.16 -5.82 5.51
N VAL A 28 5.18 -6.02 4.61
CA VAL A 28 4.34 -4.95 4.06
C VAL A 28 2.87 -5.12 4.51
N ALA A 29 2.32 -4.12 5.20
CA ALA A 29 0.91 -4.06 5.55
C ALA A 29 0.09 -3.53 4.36
N ILE A 30 -0.96 -4.25 3.94
CA ILE A 30 -1.87 -3.79 2.89
C ILE A 30 -3.17 -3.36 3.56
N VAL A 31 -3.59 -2.11 3.34
CA VAL A 31 -4.81 -1.54 3.93
C VAL A 31 -5.74 -1.00 2.86
N VAL A 32 -7.04 -1.15 3.10
CA VAL A 32 -8.08 -0.53 2.27
C VAL A 32 -8.51 0.77 2.93
N GLU A 33 -8.51 1.86 2.17
CA GLU A 33 -8.95 3.17 2.62
C GLU A 33 -9.97 3.74 1.63
N GLU A 34 -10.86 4.63 2.06
CA GLU A 34 -11.85 5.23 1.16
C GLU A 34 -11.20 6.20 0.17
N TRP A 35 -10.31 7.07 0.64
CA TRP A 35 -9.64 8.09 -0.16
C TRP A 35 -8.22 8.35 0.34
N PRO A 36 -7.28 8.76 -0.51
CA PRO A 36 -5.99 9.27 -0.08
C PRO A 36 -6.14 10.57 0.70
N ASP A 37 -5.30 10.77 1.73
CA ASP A 37 -5.18 12.05 2.41
C ASP A 37 -4.39 13.08 1.57
N ALA A 38 -4.45 14.35 1.97
CA ALA A 38 -3.81 15.43 1.23
C ALA A 38 -2.29 15.29 1.13
N ALA A 39 -1.64 14.77 2.18
CA ALA A 39 -0.20 14.56 2.20
C ALA A 39 0.22 13.47 1.22
N THR A 40 -0.59 12.41 1.11
CA THR A 40 -0.40 11.31 0.17
C THR A 40 -0.58 11.79 -1.27
N LEU A 41 -1.58 12.62 -1.55
CA LEU A 41 -1.78 13.22 -2.88
C LEU A 41 -0.62 14.11 -3.31
N GLU A 42 -0.13 14.96 -2.39
CA GLU A 42 1.04 15.79 -2.63
C GLU A 42 2.28 14.95 -2.93
N GLN A 43 2.54 13.91 -2.14
CA GLN A 43 3.66 12.99 -2.36
C GLN A 43 3.52 12.20 -3.66
N ALA A 44 2.31 11.81 -4.04
CA ALA A 44 2.02 11.15 -5.30
C ALA A 44 2.17 12.08 -6.51
N GLY A 45 2.16 13.40 -6.30
CA GLY A 45 2.16 14.39 -7.38
C GLY A 45 0.85 14.40 -8.17
N VAL A 46 -0.25 13.98 -7.54
CA VAL A 46 -1.57 13.84 -8.16
C VAL A 46 -2.52 14.88 -7.58
N SER A 47 -3.28 15.56 -8.43
CA SER A 47 -4.18 16.63 -7.99
C SER A 47 -5.58 16.14 -7.60
N ARG A 48 -6.00 14.99 -8.14
CA ARG A 48 -7.32 14.42 -7.91
C ARG A 48 -7.24 13.10 -7.17
N ARG A 49 -8.07 12.94 -6.14
CA ARG A 49 -8.14 11.72 -5.33
C ARG A 49 -8.52 10.47 -6.12
N ASP A 50 -9.32 10.61 -7.17
CA ASP A 50 -9.78 9.52 -8.03
C ASP A 50 -8.75 9.08 -9.09
N GLU A 51 -7.62 9.79 -9.20
CA GLU A 51 -6.50 9.41 -10.09
C GLU A 51 -5.49 8.49 -9.37
N LEU A 52 -5.57 8.34 -8.04
CA LEU A 52 -4.67 7.53 -7.24
C LEU A 52 -5.40 6.29 -6.71
N LEU A 53 -5.09 5.11 -7.25
CA LEU A 53 -5.72 3.84 -6.85
C LEU A 53 -5.03 3.16 -5.67
N GLY A 54 -3.78 3.52 -5.40
CA GLY A 54 -3.05 3.04 -4.26
C GLY A 54 -1.71 3.74 -4.09
N PHE A 55 -1.15 3.65 -2.89
CA PHE A 55 0.08 4.34 -2.52
C PHE A 55 0.95 3.48 -1.60
N TYR A 56 2.24 3.40 -1.90
CA TYR A 56 3.23 2.74 -1.03
C TYR A 56 3.83 3.77 -0.07
N HIS A 57 3.50 3.62 1.21
CA HIS A 57 4.07 4.35 2.33
C HIS A 57 5.27 3.56 2.87
N GLY A 58 6.47 3.95 2.46
CA GLY A 58 7.67 3.35 2.99
C GLY A 58 8.90 4.21 2.70
N ILE A 59 9.96 3.96 3.46
CA ILE A 59 11.28 4.53 3.16
C ILE A 59 11.99 3.54 2.25
N PRO A 60 12.44 3.94 1.04
CA PRO A 60 13.14 3.06 0.12
C PRO A 60 14.28 2.30 0.79
N LEU A 61 14.44 1.02 0.45
CA LEU A 61 15.48 0.13 1.01
C LEU A 61 16.88 0.75 0.98
N THR A 62 17.19 1.59 -0.01
CA THR A 62 18.48 2.26 -0.19
C THR A 62 18.74 3.42 0.77
N ALA A 63 17.72 3.92 1.47
CA ALA A 63 17.81 5.00 2.45
C ALA A 63 17.72 4.51 3.90
N ARG A 64 17.75 3.19 4.11
CA ARG A 64 17.68 2.55 5.44
C ARG A 64 19.06 2.56 6.11
N THR A 65 19.27 3.44 7.10
CA THR A 65 20.47 3.45 7.95
C THR A 65 20.39 2.38 9.06
N GLN A 66 21.53 2.08 9.69
CA GLN A 66 21.75 0.91 10.56
C GLN A 66 20.92 0.85 11.87
N ASP A 67 20.15 1.89 12.21
CA ASP A 67 19.27 1.94 13.40
C ASP A 67 17.85 1.38 13.14
N TYR A 68 17.74 0.40 12.24
CA TYR A 68 16.47 -0.19 11.78
C TYR A 68 15.86 -1.21 12.77
N GLY A 69 16.06 -1.02 14.09
CA GLY A 69 15.57 -1.92 15.13
C GLY A 69 14.12 -1.68 15.59
N MET A 70 13.48 -0.60 15.13
CA MET A 70 12.15 -0.13 15.61
C MET A 70 11.26 0.38 14.46
N VAL A 71 11.39 -0.17 13.25
CA VAL A 71 10.71 0.39 12.07
C VAL A 71 9.37 -0.29 11.86
N LEU A 72 8.31 0.52 11.78
CA LEU A 72 6.98 0.10 11.39
C LEU A 72 7.04 -0.59 10.02
N PRO A 73 6.24 -1.65 9.78
CA PRO A 73 6.16 -2.27 8.46
C PRO A 73 5.83 -1.22 7.40
N ASP A 74 6.36 -1.39 6.19
CA ASP A 74 5.94 -0.55 5.07
C ASP A 74 4.44 -0.78 4.83
N LYS A 75 3.71 0.23 4.37
CA LYS A 75 2.26 0.13 4.18
C LYS A 75 1.89 0.40 2.72
N ILE A 76 1.06 -0.43 2.11
CA ILE A 76 0.38 -0.13 0.85
C ILE A 76 -1.08 0.21 1.17
N SER A 77 -1.51 1.40 0.82
CA SER A 77 -2.93 1.76 0.83
C SER A 77 -3.53 1.51 -0.54
N ILE A 78 -4.70 0.89 -0.58
CA ILE A 78 -5.53 0.72 -1.79
C ILE A 78 -6.82 1.50 -1.57
N PHE A 79 -7.15 2.38 -2.52
CA PHE A 79 -8.29 3.28 -2.41
C PHE A 79 -9.50 2.72 -3.14
N GLN A 80 -10.66 2.67 -2.47
CA GLN A 80 -11.85 1.98 -2.97
C GLN A 80 -12.93 2.89 -3.60
N GLN A 81 -12.74 4.21 -3.63
CA GLN A 81 -13.71 5.18 -4.18
C GLN A 81 -13.15 5.99 -5.34
#